data_AF-A0A959S2T2-F1
#
_entry.id   AF-A0A959S2T2-F1
#
_cell.length_a   1.000
_cell.length_b   1.000
_cell.length_c   1.000
_cell.angle_alpha   90.00
_cell.angle_beta   90.00
_cell.angle_gamma   90.00
#
_symmetry.space_group_name_H-M   'P 1'
#
loop_
_entity.id
_entity.type
_entity.pdbx_description
1 polymer ?
#
loop_
_entity_poly.entity_id
_entity_poly.type
_entity_poly.pdbx_seq_one_letter_code
_entity_poly.pdbx_strand_id
1 'polypeptide(L)'
;YNFPGNVRELKSMVYDAVSRHTSKIMSLDSFKKTISPNNLHKLDTMENLTNQKVVFGETLPTLKEVQNELVQEALVRTNNNQSIAAQLLGVTRQALNRRIIQEKEHQEENKK
;
A
#
# COMPACT_ATOMS: atom_id res chain seq x y z
N TYR A 1 15.49 27.88 18.36
CA TYR A 1 15.45 26.59 17.63
C TYR A 1 14.04 26.04 17.86
N ASN A 2 13.15 26.14 16.86
CA ASN A 2 11.77 25.68 17.00
C ASN A 2 11.60 24.45 16.12
N PHE A 3 11.31 23.32 16.74
CA PHE A 3 10.85 22.13 16.04
C PHE A 3 9.47 22.46 15.42
N PRO A 4 9.28 22.30 14.09
CA PRO A 4 8.04 22.73 13.42
C PRO A 4 6.86 21.78 13.68
N GLY A 5 7.10 20.66 14.37
CA GLY A 5 6.15 19.58 14.59
C GLY A 5 5.59 19.50 15.99
N ASN A 6 4.51 18.72 16.15
CA ASN A 6 3.92 18.45 17.46
C ASN A 6 4.75 17.37 18.21
N VAL A 7 4.64 17.30 19.54
CA VAL A 7 5.42 16.39 20.41
C VAL A 7 5.30 14.91 20.00
N ARG A 8 4.22 14.54 19.31
CA ARG A 8 4.04 13.19 18.74
C ARG A 8 5.06 12.86 17.66
N GLU A 9 5.48 13.83 16.85
CA GLU A 9 6.46 13.63 15.77
C GLU A 9 7.87 13.45 16.34
N LEU A 10 8.21 14.22 17.37
CA LEU A 10 9.46 14.04 18.09
C LEU A 10 9.56 12.64 18.71
N LYS A 11 8.45 12.14 19.28
CA LYS A 11 8.38 10.77 19.82
C LYS A 11 8.62 9.72 18.73
N SER A 12 8.01 9.88 17.55
CA SER A 12 8.21 8.96 16.42
C SER A 12 9.66 8.95 15.93
N MET A 13 10.30 10.11 15.81
CA MET A 13 11.70 10.21 15.42
C MET A 13 12.65 9.50 16.39
N VAL A 14 12.42 9.65 17.69
CA VAL A 14 13.23 8.99 18.73
C VAL A 14 13.03 7.47 18.70
N TYR A 15 11.79 7.00 18.55
CA TYR A 15 11.50 5.57 18.40
C TYR A 15 12.17 4.97 17.16
N ASP A 16 12.16 5.70 16.05
CA ASP A 16 12.76 5.27 14.79
C ASP A 16 14.31 5.29 14.84
N ALA A 17 14.89 6.21 15.61
CA ALA A 17 16.33 6.25 15.87
C ALA A 17 16.79 5.08 16.77
N VAL A 18 16.02 4.75 17.81
CA VAL A 18 16.32 3.65 18.74
C VAL A 18 16.07 2.29 18.07
N SER A 19 15.04 2.19 17.21
CA SER A 19 14.73 0.99 16.44
C SER A 19 15.80 0.62 15.41
N ARG A 20 16.58 1.59 14.92
CA ARG A 20 17.59 1.39 13.88
C ARG A 20 18.98 1.03 14.40
N HIS A 21 19.14 0.90 15.72
CA HIS A 21 20.42 0.58 16.35
C HIS A 21 20.38 -0.75 17.12
N THR A 22 20.44 -1.86 16.40
CA THR A 22 20.76 -3.19 16.96
C THR A 22 21.68 -3.99 16.00
N SER A 23 22.98 -3.99 16.31
CA SER A 23 24.07 -4.92 15.85
C SER A 23 24.32 -5.08 14.33
N LYS A 24 25.39 -4.53 13.70
CA LYS A 24 26.84 -4.88 13.74
C LYS A 24 27.06 -6.34 13.26
N ILE A 25 27.43 -6.67 12.01
CA ILE A 25 28.54 -6.21 11.15
C ILE A 25 28.13 -6.38 9.67
N MET A 26 28.29 -5.34 8.84
CA MET A 26 28.32 -5.48 7.37
C MET A 26 29.59 -4.80 6.85
N SER A 27 30.40 -5.54 6.09
CA SER A 27 31.67 -5.09 5.53
C SER A 27 31.51 -3.81 4.69
N LEU A 28 32.48 -2.89 4.84
CA LEU A 28 32.58 -1.63 4.10
C LEU A 28 32.71 -1.82 2.57
N ASP A 29 33.03 -3.03 2.11
CA ASP A 29 33.19 -3.33 0.68
C ASP A 29 31.86 -3.29 -0.10
N SER A 30 30.74 -3.64 0.54
CA SER A 30 29.41 -3.54 -0.10
C SER A 30 28.96 -2.10 -0.30
N PHE A 31 29.43 -1.18 0.57
CA PHE A 31 29.10 0.24 0.53
C PHE A 31 29.84 0.97 -0.59
N LYS A 32 31.07 0.55 -0.92
CA LYS A 32 31.88 1.24 -1.95
C LYS A 32 31.38 0.99 -3.38
N LYS A 33 30.68 -0.13 -3.61
CA LYS A 33 30.05 -0.44 -4.91
C LYS A 33 28.74 0.32 -5.15
N THR A 34 28.03 0.69 -4.08
CA THR A 34 26.75 1.43 -4.18
C THR A 34 26.95 2.95 -4.21
N ILE A 35 28.01 3.48 -3.56
CA ILE A 35 28.37 4.91 -3.59
C ILE A 35 29.33 5.23 -4.75
N SER A 36 29.06 4.72 -5.96
CA SER A 36 29.56 5.39 -7.15
C SER A 36 28.65 6.59 -7.43
N PRO A 37 29.19 7.81 -7.58
CA PRO A 37 28.39 9.03 -7.68
C PRO A 37 27.41 9.06 -8.87
N ASN A 38 27.55 8.14 -9.83
CA ASN A 38 26.59 7.95 -10.93
C ASN A 38 25.26 7.29 -10.52
N ASN A 39 25.09 6.79 -9.30
CA ASN A 39 23.82 6.23 -8.81
C ASN A 39 22.97 7.19 -7.96
N LEU A 40 23.42 8.43 -7.71
CA LEU A 40 22.59 9.41 -6.99
C LEU A 40 21.35 9.83 -7.79
N HIS A 41 21.33 9.65 -9.11
CA HIS A 41 20.11 9.81 -9.91
C HIS A 41 19.14 8.63 -9.84
N LYS A 42 19.50 7.51 -9.19
CA LYS A 42 18.59 6.37 -8.97
C LYS A 42 17.92 6.36 -7.58
N LEU A 43 18.40 7.17 -6.64
CA LEU A 43 17.78 7.24 -5.30
C LEU A 43 16.50 8.09 -5.27
N ASP A 44 16.38 9.09 -6.14
CA ASP A 44 15.12 9.85 -6.33
C ASP A 44 13.98 9.00 -6.91
N THR A 45 14.29 7.81 -7.44
CA THR A 45 13.28 6.91 -8.02
C THR A 45 12.65 5.97 -6.99
N MET A 46 13.24 5.79 -5.81
CA MET A 46 12.69 4.88 -4.79
C MET A 46 11.81 5.57 -3.73
N GLU A 47 11.89 6.90 -3.59
CA GLU A 47 11.01 7.67 -2.69
C GLU A 47 9.61 7.96 -3.28
N ASN A 48 9.36 7.61 -4.55
CA ASN A 48 8.07 7.82 -5.21
C ASN A 48 7.11 6.61 -5.20
N LEU A 49 7.49 5.47 -4.59
CA LEU A 49 6.64 4.27 -4.56
C LEU A 49 5.55 4.29 -3.47
N THR A 50 5.51 5.31 -2.61
CA THR A 50 4.58 5.40 -1.46
C THR A 50 3.45 6.42 -1.61
N ASN A 51 3.30 7.04 -2.79
CA ASN A 51 2.25 8.03 -3.07
C ASN A 51 1.34 7.60 -4.25
N GLN A 52 0.94 6.33 -4.32
CA GLN A 52 -0.07 5.91 -5.30
C GLN A 52 -1.45 6.47 -4.89
N LYS A 53 -1.73 7.70 -5.32
CA LYS A 53 -3.08 8.24 -5.42
C LYS A 53 -3.85 7.41 -6.47
N VAL A 54 -5.11 7.10 -6.20
CA VAL A 54 -6.00 6.52 -7.22
C VAL A 54 -5.99 7.42 -8.45
N VAL A 55 -5.64 6.86 -9.61
CA VAL A 55 -5.57 7.59 -10.89
C VAL A 55 -6.84 7.27 -11.68
N PHE A 56 -7.56 8.32 -12.07
CA PHE A 56 -8.73 8.19 -12.95
C PHE A 56 -8.35 8.61 -14.37
N GLY A 57 -8.86 7.87 -15.37
CA GLY A 57 -8.68 8.18 -16.79
C GLY A 57 -9.66 9.25 -17.29
N GLU A 58 -9.73 9.42 -18.61
CA GLU A 58 -10.64 10.40 -19.27
C GLU A 58 -12.12 10.10 -18.97
N THR A 59 -12.50 8.83 -18.95
CA THR A 59 -13.83 8.37 -18.54
C THR A 59 -13.79 7.86 -17.12
N LEU A 60 -14.67 8.39 -16.28
CA LEU A 60 -14.80 7.89 -14.91
C LEU A 60 -15.54 6.57 -14.90
N PRO A 61 -14.96 5.51 -14.30
CA PRO A 61 -15.70 4.29 -14.02
C PRO A 61 -16.85 4.59 -13.07
N THR A 62 -17.89 3.78 -13.15
CA THR A 62 -18.99 3.82 -12.18
C THR A 62 -18.47 3.43 -10.80
N LEU A 63 -19.18 3.87 -9.75
CA LEU A 63 -18.85 3.47 -8.38
C LEU A 63 -18.84 1.94 -8.22
N LYS A 64 -19.73 1.25 -8.94
CA LYS A 64 -19.82 -0.21 -8.93
C LYS A 64 -18.56 -0.86 -9.52
N GLU A 65 -18.05 -0.37 -10.64
CA GLU A 65 -16.85 -0.90 -11.29
C GLU A 65 -15.61 -0.69 -10.43
N VAL A 66 -15.39 0.53 -9.91
CA VAL A 66 -14.26 0.81 -9.00
C VAL A 66 -14.33 -0.07 -7.76
N GLN A 67 -15.52 -0.24 -7.19
CA GLN A 67 -15.70 -1.10 -6.02
C GLN A 67 -15.38 -2.55 -6.34
N ASN A 68 -15.81 -3.07 -7.48
CA ASN A 68 -15.53 -4.45 -7.88
C ASN A 68 -14.03 -4.66 -8.08
N GLU A 69 -13.35 -3.78 -8.82
CA GLU A 69 -11.89 -3.86 -9.02
C GLU A 69 -11.14 -3.84 -7.69
N LEU A 70 -11.53 -2.95 -6.78
CA LEU A 70 -10.91 -2.83 -5.46
C LEU A 70 -11.13 -4.09 -4.59
N VAL A 71 -12.33 -4.69 -4.67
CA VAL A 71 -12.64 -5.94 -3.97
C VAL A 71 -11.83 -7.11 -4.53
N GLN A 72 -11.72 -7.22 -5.86
CA GLN A 72 -10.94 -8.28 -6.50
C GLN A 72 -9.46 -8.16 -6.16
N GLU A 73 -8.88 -6.95 -6.22
CA GLU A 73 -7.49 -6.71 -5.83
C GLU A 73 -7.24 -7.08 -4.36
N ALA A 74 -8.18 -6.74 -3.47
CA ALA A 74 -8.07 -7.13 -2.07
C ALA A 74 -8.12 -8.66 -1.88
N LEU A 75 -9.00 -9.36 -2.60
CA LEU A 75 -9.08 -10.82 -2.54
C LEU A 75 -7.81 -11.48 -3.09
N VAL A 76 -7.25 -10.97 -4.17
CA VAL A 76 -5.98 -11.46 -4.74
C VAL A 76 -4.85 -11.30 -3.71
N ARG A 77 -4.71 -10.11 -3.11
CA ARG A 77 -3.67 -9.83 -2.09
C ARG A 77 -3.81 -10.67 -0.83
N THR A 78 -5.02 -11.10 -0.50
CA THR A 78 -5.28 -11.92 0.70
C THR A 78 -5.47 -13.40 0.39
N ASN A 79 -5.13 -13.84 -0.83
CA ASN A 79 -5.27 -15.23 -1.27
C ASN A 79 -6.70 -15.78 -1.04
N ASN A 80 -7.70 -14.99 -1.47
CA ASN A 80 -9.14 -15.22 -1.29
C ASN A 80 -9.63 -15.27 0.17
N ASN A 81 -8.85 -14.81 1.14
CA ASN A 81 -9.31 -14.70 2.52
C ASN A 81 -10.21 -13.47 2.70
N GLN A 82 -11.53 -13.69 2.67
CA GLN A 82 -12.54 -12.64 2.78
C GLN A 82 -12.48 -11.85 4.10
N SER A 83 -12.08 -12.49 5.22
CA SER A 83 -11.96 -11.79 6.50
C SER A 83 -10.82 -10.78 6.47
N ILE A 84 -9.66 -11.18 5.93
CA ILE A 84 -8.49 -10.31 5.80
C ILE A 84 -8.74 -9.24 4.71
N ALA A 85 -9.42 -9.59 3.61
CA ALA A 85 -9.77 -8.64 2.56
C ALA A 85 -10.70 -7.54 3.07
N ALA A 86 -11.70 -7.89 3.89
CA ALA A 86 -12.59 -6.91 4.50
C ALA A 86 -11.83 -5.95 5.42
N GLN A 87 -10.91 -6.49 6.22
CA GLN A 87 -10.02 -5.69 7.06
C GLN A 87 -9.12 -4.77 6.24
N LEU A 88 -8.53 -5.26 5.14
CA LEU A 88 -7.67 -4.49 4.23
C LEU A 88 -8.43 -3.32 3.59
N LEU A 89 -9.71 -3.52 3.26
CA LEU A 89 -10.58 -2.51 2.68
C LEU A 89 -11.25 -1.59 3.72
N GLY A 90 -11.09 -1.86 5.02
CA GLY A 90 -11.73 -1.09 6.08
C GLY A 90 -13.25 -1.26 6.14
N VAL A 91 -13.77 -2.41 5.71
CA VAL A 91 -15.21 -2.72 5.72
C VAL A 91 -15.51 -3.94 6.57
N THR A 92 -16.79 -4.16 6.92
CA THR A 92 -17.19 -5.38 7.63
C THR A 92 -17.16 -6.58 6.69
N ARG A 93 -16.91 -7.77 7.25
CA ARG A 93 -16.95 -9.04 6.49
C ARG A 93 -18.32 -9.25 5.83
N GLN A 94 -19.41 -8.88 6.52
CA GLN A 94 -20.77 -8.98 5.99
C GLN A 94 -20.96 -8.07 4.78
N ALA A 95 -20.45 -6.83 4.81
CA ALA A 95 -20.51 -5.92 3.68
C ALA A 95 -19.74 -6.45 2.47
N LEU A 96 -18.55 -7.02 2.69
CA LEU A 96 -17.77 -7.65 1.62
C LEU A 96 -18.51 -8.86 1.02
N ASN A 97 -19.04 -9.74 1.86
CA ASN A 97 -19.73 -10.96 1.42
C ASN A 97 -20.97 -10.63 0.57
N ARG A 98 -21.81 -9.69 1.02
CA ARG A 98 -22.99 -9.25 0.24
C ARG A 98 -22.60 -8.76 -1.17
N ARG A 99 -21.48 -8.05 -1.29
CA ARG A 99 -20.98 -7.56 -2.60
C ARG A 99 -20.53 -8.71 -3.51
N ILE A 100 -19.79 -9.69 -2.96
CA ILE A 100 -19.34 -10.86 -3.73
C ILE A 100 -20.53 -11.66 -4.26
N ILE A 101 -21.60 -11.81 -3.47
CA ILE A 101 -22.82 -12.50 -3.91
C ILE A 101 -23.49 -11.74 -5.07
N GLN A 102 -23.69 -10.43 -4.90
CA GLN A 102 -24.31 -9.58 -5.94
C GLN A 102 -23.51 -9.56 -7.24
N GLU A 103 -22.18 -9.61 -7.16
CA GLU A 103 -21.31 -9.69 -8.33
C GLU A 103 -21.50 -11.00 -9.10
N LYS A 104 -21.58 -12.13 -8.38
CA LYS A 104 -21.81 -13.45 -8.99
C LYS A 104 -23.17 -13.53 -9.68
N GLU A 105 -24.22 -13.06 -9.03
CA GLU A 105 -25.57 -13.01 -9.62
C GLU A 105 -25.57 -12.21 -10.93
N HIS A 106 -24.90 -11.06 -10.95
CA HIS A 106 -24.83 -10.22 -12.13
C HIS A 106 -23.98 -10.81 -13.27
N GLN A 107 -22.93 -11.56 -12.93
CA GLN A 107 -22.13 -12.30 -13.93
C GLN A 107 -22.89 -13.49 -14.52
N GLU A 108 -23.83 -14.08 -13.78
CA GLU A 108 -24.69 -15.17 -14.25
C GLU A 108 -25.83 -14.67 -15.15
N GLU A 109 -26.36 -13.47 -14.90
CA GLU A 109 -27.37 -12.82 -15.74
C GLU A 109 -26.81 -12.43 -17.12
N ASN A 110 -25.61 -11.86 -17.17
CA ASN A 110 -24.98 -11.42 -18.43
C ASN A 110 -24.49 -12.57 -19.33
N LYS A 111 -24.52 -13.82 -18.85
CA LYS A 111 -24.14 -15.02 -19.62
C LYS A 111 -25.33 -15.77 -20.24
N LYS A 112 -26.57 -15.37 -19.93
CA LYS A 112 -27.81 -15.92 -20.51
C LYS A 112 -28.26 -15.09 -21.70
#